data_AF-A0A7C8NLW3-F1
#
_entry.id   AF-A0A7C8NLW3-F1
#
_cell.length_a   1.000
_cell.length_b   1.000
_cell.length_c   1.000
_cell.angle_alpha   90.00
_cell.angle_beta   90.00
_cell.angle_gamma   90.00
#
_symmetry.space_group_name_H-M   'P 1'
#
loop_
_entity.id
_entity.type
_entity.pdbx_description
1 polymer ?
#
loop_
_entity_poly.entity_id
_entity_poly.type
_entity_poly.pdbx_seq_one_letter_code
_entity_poly.pdbx_strand_id
1 'polypeptide(L)'
;MRHFYEAYLILHHVLSAAALITLWLHVWQSGSKDGQLKGFNRISVLKQNDILRLRLLVTKPWKFKAGQYIYICVPDASPLACFEFHPFFITWWEETASGEAVAHFLVQPRRGLTRNLLRCQSYEIGDSQPDHTALIEGPYGTYQNLNEYGTIIMLASGIGISAQLPYIQQLVTDHKLCKVKTQKMELHWIIEKEYHRDWVKLWMDKVLDEDTKYVDYEIYYILYENEWLG
;
A
#
# COMPACT_ATOMS: atom_id res chain seq x y z
N MET A 1 -30.22 -48.05 -17.13
CA MET A 1 -28.85 -47.55 -16.85
C MET A 1 -28.66 -46.06 -17.17
N ARG A 2 -29.16 -45.53 -18.30
CA ARG A 2 -29.01 -44.11 -18.68
C ARG A 2 -29.60 -43.10 -17.68
N HIS A 3 -30.79 -43.39 -17.12
CA HIS A 3 -31.43 -42.53 -16.12
C HIS A 3 -30.68 -42.42 -14.79
N PHE A 4 -29.95 -43.47 -14.38
CA PHE A 4 -29.13 -43.42 -13.16
C PHE A 4 -27.88 -42.56 -13.34
N TYR A 5 -27.29 -42.56 -14.54
CA TYR A 5 -26.12 -41.74 -14.86
C TYR A 5 -26.49 -40.25 -14.91
N GLU A 6 -27.61 -39.89 -15.51
CA GLU A 6 -28.04 -38.48 -15.55
C GLU A 6 -28.40 -37.94 -14.17
N ALA A 7 -29.07 -38.74 -13.33
CA ALA A 7 -29.35 -38.35 -11.95
C ALA A 7 -28.06 -38.13 -11.13
N TYR A 8 -27.06 -39.01 -11.31
CA TYR A 8 -25.76 -38.88 -10.66
C TYR A 8 -25.01 -37.61 -11.12
N LEU A 9 -25.01 -37.32 -12.42
CA LEU A 9 -24.30 -36.15 -12.98
C LEU A 9 -24.91 -34.84 -12.45
N ILE A 10 -26.23 -34.74 -12.42
CA ILE A 10 -26.95 -33.57 -11.89
C ILE A 10 -26.64 -33.39 -10.41
N LEU A 11 -26.69 -34.47 -9.62
CA LEU A 11 -26.37 -34.43 -8.20
C LEU A 11 -24.93 -33.95 -7.95
N HIS A 12 -23.95 -34.45 -8.73
CA HIS A 12 -22.55 -34.06 -8.60
C HIS A 12 -22.33 -32.57 -8.93
N HIS A 13 -22.96 -32.07 -9.99
CA HIS A 13 -22.89 -30.64 -10.32
C HIS A 13 -23.50 -29.77 -9.23
N VAL A 14 -24.66 -30.13 -8.69
CA VAL A 14 -25.30 -29.39 -7.60
C VAL A 14 -24.42 -29.39 -6.33
N LEU A 15 -23.86 -30.54 -5.95
CA LEU A 15 -22.95 -30.63 -4.80
C LEU A 15 -21.67 -29.82 -5.00
N SER A 16 -21.09 -29.84 -6.21
CA SER A 16 -19.89 -29.04 -6.51
C SER A 16 -20.17 -27.54 -6.46
N ALA A 17 -21.31 -27.08 -6.99
CA ALA A 17 -21.72 -25.69 -6.94
C ALA A 17 -22.00 -25.26 -5.49
N ALA A 18 -22.70 -26.10 -4.71
CA ALA A 18 -22.95 -25.84 -3.30
C ALA A 18 -21.65 -25.75 -2.49
N ALA A 19 -20.70 -26.66 -2.71
CA ALA A 19 -19.40 -26.63 -2.06
C ALA A 19 -18.63 -25.34 -2.38
N LEU A 20 -18.59 -24.93 -3.65
CA LEU A 20 -17.97 -23.67 -4.07
C LEU A 20 -18.66 -22.45 -3.45
N ILE A 21 -19.99 -22.43 -3.38
CA ILE A 21 -20.75 -21.35 -2.73
C ILE A 21 -20.46 -21.31 -1.23
N THR A 22 -20.45 -22.45 -0.54
CA THR A 22 -20.14 -22.50 0.90
C THR A 22 -18.69 -22.12 1.19
N LEU A 23 -17.75 -22.55 0.34
CA LEU A 23 -16.35 -22.15 0.45
C LEU A 23 -16.19 -20.65 0.24
N TRP A 24 -16.86 -20.10 -0.77
CA TRP A 24 -16.87 -18.66 -1.05
C TRP A 24 -17.49 -17.85 0.10
N LEU A 25 -18.62 -18.30 0.64
CA LEU A 25 -19.26 -17.67 1.80
C LEU A 25 -18.37 -17.77 3.05
N HIS A 26 -17.70 -18.90 3.27
CA HIS A 26 -16.80 -19.07 4.41
C HIS A 26 -15.56 -18.17 4.30
N VAL A 27 -14.93 -18.12 3.12
CA VAL A 27 -13.80 -17.21 2.82
C VAL A 27 -14.24 -15.75 2.97
N TRP A 28 -15.44 -15.39 2.51
CA TRP A 28 -16.00 -14.04 2.66
C TRP A 28 -16.27 -13.70 4.13
N GLN A 29 -16.86 -14.61 4.90
CA GLN A 29 -17.18 -14.39 6.32
C GLN A 29 -15.95 -14.42 7.23
N SER A 30 -14.92 -15.20 6.88
CA SER A 30 -13.68 -15.29 7.68
C SER A 30 -12.87 -14.00 7.67
N GLY A 31 -12.84 -13.26 6.55
CA GLY A 31 -12.13 -11.97 6.47
C GLY A 31 -12.76 -10.83 7.28
N SER A 32 -14.03 -10.96 7.67
CA SER A 32 -14.76 -9.90 8.39
C SER A 32 -14.37 -9.77 9.87
N LYS A 33 -13.72 -10.79 10.46
CA LYS A 33 -13.47 -10.85 11.91
C LYS A 33 -12.16 -10.22 12.39
N ASP A 34 -11.19 -9.99 11.50
CA ASP A 34 -9.83 -9.58 11.88
C ASP A 34 -9.52 -8.09 11.69
N GLY A 35 -10.55 -7.25 11.53
CA GLY A 35 -10.36 -5.84 11.24
C GLY A 35 -9.75 -5.57 9.86
N GLN A 36 -9.83 -6.54 8.95
CA GLN A 36 -9.44 -6.37 7.56
C GLN A 36 -10.50 -5.55 6.82
N LEU A 37 -10.06 -4.54 6.06
CA LEU A 37 -10.86 -3.94 5.01
C LEU A 37 -11.08 -4.95 3.90
N LYS A 38 -12.35 -5.20 3.61
CA LYS A 38 -12.78 -5.89 2.41
C LYS A 38 -13.95 -5.13 1.81
N GLY A 39 -13.78 -4.63 0.60
CA GLY A 39 -14.87 -3.98 -0.13
C GLY A 39 -14.43 -2.83 -1.02
N PHE A 40 -15.45 -2.20 -1.61
CA PHE A 40 -15.29 -1.06 -2.51
C PHE A 40 -14.98 0.20 -1.73
N ASN A 41 -13.88 0.85 -2.07
CA ASN A 41 -13.52 2.16 -1.55
C ASN A 41 -13.13 3.08 -2.70
N ARG A 42 -13.11 4.38 -2.43
CA ARG A 42 -12.71 5.40 -3.39
C ARG A 42 -11.20 5.55 -3.38
N ILE A 43 -10.62 5.50 -4.58
CA ILE A 43 -9.19 5.71 -4.78
C ILE A 43 -8.96 6.82 -5.79
N SER A 44 -8.04 7.72 -5.45
CA SER A 44 -7.58 8.76 -6.36
C SER A 44 -6.17 8.39 -6.83
N VAL A 45 -5.94 8.44 -8.14
CA VAL A 45 -4.67 8.07 -8.77
C VAL A 45 -3.97 9.34 -9.25
N LEU A 46 -2.84 9.69 -8.65
CA LEU A 46 -2.07 10.88 -9.00
C LEU A 46 -0.77 10.49 -9.67
N LYS A 47 -0.46 11.09 -10.82
CA LYS A 47 0.84 10.90 -11.45
C LYS A 47 1.83 11.94 -10.94
N GLN A 48 2.96 11.48 -10.43
CA GLN A 48 4.08 12.30 -10.01
C GLN A 48 5.34 11.82 -10.73
N ASN A 49 5.83 12.59 -11.71
CA ASN A 49 6.95 12.18 -12.57
C ASN A 49 6.69 10.81 -13.25
N ASP A 50 7.48 9.79 -12.92
CA ASP A 50 7.42 8.42 -13.41
C ASP A 50 6.74 7.43 -12.43
N ILE A 51 6.18 7.92 -11.31
CA ILE A 51 5.46 7.11 -10.33
C ILE A 51 3.99 7.53 -10.24
N LEU A 52 3.14 6.59 -9.82
CA LEU A 52 1.76 6.84 -9.43
C LEU A 52 1.67 6.85 -7.91
N ARG A 53 1.05 7.89 -7.35
CA ARG A 53 0.64 7.97 -5.96
C ARG A 53 -0.84 7.66 -5.87
N LEU A 54 -1.19 6.58 -5.19
CA LEU A 54 -2.57 6.24 -4.92
C LEU A 54 -2.97 6.80 -3.56
N ARG A 55 -4.11 7.47 -3.50
CA ARG A 55 -4.72 7.97 -2.27
C ARG A 55 -6.01 7.22 -2.01
N LEU A 56 -6.07 6.49 -0.91
CA LEU A 56 -7.22 5.70 -0.50
C LEU A 56 -7.92 6.37 0.68
N LEU A 57 -9.19 6.72 0.50
CA LEU A 57 -10.08 7.13 1.58
C LEU A 57 -10.63 5.89 2.27
N VAL A 58 -10.37 5.77 3.57
CA VAL A 58 -10.76 4.60 4.36
C VAL A 58 -12.05 4.91 5.10
N THR A 59 -13.10 4.16 4.75
CA THR A 59 -14.45 4.36 5.30
C THR A 59 -14.63 3.86 6.73
N LYS A 60 -13.70 3.05 7.27
CA LYS A 60 -13.76 2.50 8.63
C LYS A 60 -12.51 2.88 9.44
N PRO A 61 -12.63 3.23 10.72
CA PRO A 61 -11.47 3.56 11.55
C PRO A 61 -10.54 2.35 11.62
N TRP A 62 -9.37 2.49 11.02
CA TRP A 62 -8.39 1.43 10.88
C TRP A 62 -7.04 1.88 11.45
N LYS A 63 -6.49 1.06 12.34
CA LYS A 63 -5.18 1.27 12.93
C LYS A 63 -4.09 0.73 12.01
N PHE A 64 -3.57 1.58 11.15
CA PHE A 64 -2.39 1.30 10.34
C PHE A 64 -1.16 1.02 11.21
N LYS A 65 -0.32 0.09 10.75
CA LYS A 65 0.99 -0.18 11.33
C LYS A 65 2.04 -0.27 10.23
N ALA A 66 3.28 0.07 10.57
CA ALA A 66 4.40 -0.07 9.67
C ALA A 66 4.60 -1.53 9.19
N GLY A 67 5.09 -1.70 7.96
CA GLY A 67 5.32 -2.99 7.33
C GLY A 67 4.07 -3.65 6.73
N GLN A 68 2.91 -2.99 6.80
CA GLN A 68 1.67 -3.52 6.23
C GLN A 68 1.52 -3.21 4.74
N TYR A 69 0.84 -4.09 4.03
CA TYR A 69 0.48 -3.94 2.62
C TYR A 69 -0.98 -4.36 2.40
N ILE A 70 -1.59 -3.90 1.32
CA ILE A 70 -2.96 -4.26 0.94
C ILE A 70 -2.99 -4.75 -0.50
N TYR A 71 -3.95 -5.59 -0.83
CA TYR A 71 -4.25 -5.92 -2.20
C TYR A 71 -5.26 -4.92 -2.75
N ILE A 72 -4.93 -4.33 -3.89
CA ILE A 72 -5.81 -3.40 -4.60
C ILE A 72 -6.14 -3.98 -5.97
N CYS A 73 -7.41 -3.93 -6.31
CA CYS A 73 -7.95 -4.15 -7.64
C CYS A 73 -8.66 -2.87 -8.08
N VAL A 74 -8.32 -2.36 -9.27
CA VAL A 74 -8.95 -1.18 -9.87
C VAL A 74 -9.65 -1.61 -11.17
N PRO A 75 -10.94 -1.95 -11.13
CA PRO A 75 -11.69 -2.42 -12.29
C PRO A 75 -11.62 -1.45 -13.49
N ASP A 76 -11.59 -0.15 -13.22
CA ASP A 76 -11.58 0.89 -14.26
C ASP A 76 -10.28 0.93 -15.07
N ALA A 77 -9.21 0.29 -14.58
CA ALA A 77 -7.90 0.30 -15.26
C ALA A 77 -7.89 -0.53 -16.55
N SER A 78 -8.61 -1.66 -16.60
CA SER A 78 -8.64 -2.58 -17.74
C SER A 78 -9.84 -3.54 -17.65
N PRO A 79 -10.41 -4.03 -18.79
CA PRO A 79 -11.52 -4.99 -18.77
C PRO A 79 -11.27 -6.28 -17.96
N LEU A 80 -10.01 -6.68 -17.79
CA LEU A 80 -9.63 -7.85 -17.00
C LEU A 80 -9.10 -7.49 -15.60
N ALA A 81 -8.91 -6.20 -15.31
CA ALA A 81 -8.34 -5.74 -14.03
C ALA A 81 -9.24 -6.07 -12.84
N CYS A 82 -10.55 -6.23 -13.05
CA CYS A 82 -11.50 -6.55 -11.99
C CYS A 82 -11.20 -7.90 -11.29
N PHE A 83 -10.37 -8.76 -11.88
CA PHE A 83 -9.93 -10.04 -11.31
C PHE A 83 -8.45 -10.06 -10.91
N GLU A 84 -7.75 -8.92 -11.00
CA GLU A 84 -6.32 -8.82 -10.72
C GLU A 84 -6.09 -8.02 -9.43
N PHE A 85 -5.70 -8.72 -8.36
CA PHE A 85 -5.34 -8.11 -7.09
C PHE A 85 -3.83 -8.02 -6.96
N HIS A 86 -3.32 -6.81 -6.71
CA HIS A 86 -1.89 -6.59 -6.58
C HIS A 86 -1.55 -6.03 -5.19
N PRO A 87 -0.51 -6.58 -4.54
CA PRO A 87 -0.06 -6.11 -3.24
C PRO A 87 0.69 -4.79 -3.38
N PHE A 88 0.32 -3.81 -2.56
CA PHE A 88 1.01 -2.53 -2.44
C PHE A 88 1.27 -2.21 -0.97
N PHE A 89 2.51 -1.85 -0.65
CA PHE A 89 2.88 -1.40 0.69
C PHE A 89 2.19 -0.08 1.00
N ILE A 90 1.56 -0.02 2.17
CA ILE A 90 1.06 1.24 2.72
C ILE A 90 2.30 2.08 2.94
N THR A 91 2.42 3.20 2.23
CA THR A 91 3.63 4.03 2.26
C THR A 91 3.55 5.12 3.34
N TRP A 92 2.35 5.68 3.51
CA TRP A 92 2.08 6.73 4.49
C TRP A 92 0.61 6.69 4.85
N TRP A 93 0.25 7.16 6.05
CA TRP A 93 -1.14 7.38 6.41
C TRP A 93 -1.32 8.70 7.14
N GLU A 94 -2.51 9.26 7.04
CA GLU A 94 -2.87 10.49 7.75
C GLU A 94 -4.36 10.51 8.06
N GLU A 95 -4.74 11.37 8.99
CA GLU A 95 -6.14 11.64 9.30
C GLU A 95 -6.53 12.96 8.65
N THR A 96 -7.62 12.94 7.90
CA THR A 96 -8.22 14.14 7.30
C THR A 96 -8.84 14.99 8.40
N ALA A 97 -9.04 16.29 8.15
CA ALA A 97 -9.76 17.18 9.07
C ALA A 97 -11.18 16.68 9.43
N SER A 98 -11.81 15.86 8.56
CA SER A 98 -13.08 15.17 8.79
C SER A 98 -12.99 13.98 9.77
N GLY A 99 -11.78 13.58 10.18
CA GLY A 99 -11.51 12.38 10.99
C GLY A 99 -11.42 11.09 10.16
N GLU A 100 -11.44 11.18 8.83
CA GLU A 100 -11.30 10.02 7.95
C GLU A 100 -9.83 9.66 7.75
N ALA A 101 -9.50 8.38 7.88
CA ALA A 101 -8.14 7.90 7.64
C ALA A 101 -7.85 7.80 6.13
N VAL A 102 -6.68 8.28 5.73
CA VAL A 102 -6.20 8.26 4.35
C VAL A 102 -4.92 7.44 4.30
N ALA A 103 -4.89 6.44 3.44
CA ALA A 103 -3.68 5.67 3.16
C ALA A 103 -3.11 6.04 1.79
N HIS A 104 -1.80 6.20 1.72
CA HIS A 104 -1.07 6.51 0.49
C HIS A 104 -0.20 5.35 0.06
N PHE A 105 -0.11 5.15 -1.25
CA PHE A 105 0.68 4.09 -1.87
C PHE A 105 1.53 4.67 -2.98
N LEU A 106 2.79 4.27 -3.05
CA LEU A 106 3.62 4.49 -4.22
C LEU A 106 3.54 3.29 -5.14
N VAL A 107 3.28 3.53 -6.43
CA VAL A 107 3.14 2.50 -7.46
C VAL A 107 3.96 2.89 -8.67
N GLN A 108 4.98 2.10 -8.97
CA GLN A 108 5.77 2.28 -10.18
C GLN A 108 5.09 1.55 -11.33
N PRO A 109 4.71 2.24 -12.41
CA PRO A 109 4.17 1.59 -13.60
C PRO A 109 5.19 0.63 -14.20
N ARG A 110 4.84 -0.65 -14.29
CA ARG A 110 5.67 -1.70 -14.92
C ARG A 110 4.95 -2.26 -16.14
N ARG A 111 4.91 -3.57 -16.34
CA ARG A 111 4.08 -4.21 -17.38
C ARG A 111 2.80 -4.75 -16.73
N GLY A 112 1.71 -4.88 -17.49
CA GLY A 112 0.42 -5.38 -16.99
C GLY A 112 -0.36 -4.32 -16.20
N LEU A 113 -1.02 -4.72 -15.10
CA LEU A 113 -1.96 -3.88 -14.37
C LEU A 113 -1.41 -2.51 -13.96
N THR A 114 -0.20 -2.46 -13.40
CA THR A 114 0.36 -1.19 -12.90
C THR A 114 0.56 -0.16 -14.00
N ARG A 115 0.72 -0.57 -15.26
CA ARG A 115 0.70 0.31 -16.43
C ARG A 115 -0.70 0.74 -16.82
N ASN A 116 -1.68 -0.13 -16.65
CA ASN A 116 -3.07 0.18 -16.93
C ASN A 116 -3.61 1.24 -15.97
N LEU A 117 -3.09 1.32 -14.74
CA LEU A 117 -3.40 2.40 -13.79
C LEU A 117 -3.07 3.81 -14.33
N LEU A 118 -2.17 3.95 -15.30
CA LEU A 118 -1.90 5.23 -15.97
C LEU A 118 -3.14 5.78 -16.68
N ARG A 119 -4.12 4.94 -17.04
CA ARG A 119 -5.37 5.39 -17.67
C ARG A 119 -6.31 6.06 -16.67
N CYS A 120 -6.16 5.74 -15.39
CA CYS A 120 -6.93 6.29 -14.29
C CYS A 120 -6.28 7.55 -13.68
N GLN A 121 -5.12 7.97 -14.19
CA GLN A 121 -4.32 9.01 -13.55
C GLN A 121 -4.92 10.42 -13.71
N SER A 122 -4.82 11.20 -12.65
CA SER A 122 -4.94 12.66 -12.64
C SER A 122 -3.56 13.29 -12.66
N TYR A 123 -3.44 14.44 -13.35
CA TYR A 123 -2.26 15.30 -13.33
C TYR A 123 -2.38 16.44 -12.31
N GLU A 124 -3.58 16.73 -11.82
CA GLU A 124 -3.82 17.84 -10.90
C GLU A 124 -4.08 17.34 -9.47
N ILE A 125 -3.43 18.00 -8.52
CA ILE A 125 -3.68 17.84 -7.07
C ILE A 125 -4.78 18.85 -6.70
N GLY A 126 -6.03 18.39 -6.63
CA GLY A 126 -7.18 19.21 -6.25
C GLY A 126 -8.36 18.36 -5.79
N ASP A 127 -9.34 18.99 -5.14
CA ASP A 127 -10.56 18.35 -4.60
C ASP A 127 -11.44 17.67 -5.66
N SER A 128 -11.22 18.00 -6.94
CA SER A 128 -11.92 17.45 -8.10
C SER A 128 -11.20 16.25 -8.73
N GLN A 129 -10.47 15.47 -7.95
CA GLN A 129 -9.87 14.23 -8.46
C GLN A 129 -10.99 13.24 -8.85
N PRO A 130 -10.94 12.63 -10.04
CA PRO A 130 -11.86 11.55 -10.36
C PRO A 130 -11.57 10.39 -9.43
N ASP A 131 -12.49 10.16 -8.49
CA ASP A 131 -12.47 9.00 -7.62
C ASP A 131 -12.84 7.76 -8.44
N HIS A 132 -11.90 6.83 -8.55
CA HIS A 132 -12.14 5.50 -9.12
C HIS A 132 -12.66 4.57 -8.04
N THR A 133 -13.43 3.57 -8.45
CA THR A 133 -13.83 2.52 -7.52
C THR A 133 -12.72 1.48 -7.47
N ALA A 134 -12.21 1.18 -6.27
CA ALA A 134 -11.23 0.12 -6.06
C ALA A 134 -11.76 -0.91 -5.07
N LEU A 135 -11.51 -2.18 -5.38
CA LEU A 135 -11.75 -3.29 -4.47
C LEU A 135 -10.46 -3.53 -3.68
N ILE A 136 -10.56 -3.42 -2.36
CA ILE A 136 -9.41 -3.52 -1.45
C ILE A 136 -9.59 -4.69 -0.51
N GLU A 137 -8.47 -5.36 -0.23
CA GLU A 137 -8.34 -6.42 0.76
C GLU A 137 -7.07 -6.20 1.60
N GLY A 138 -7.18 -6.17 2.93
CA GLY A 138 -6.02 -6.00 3.82
C GLY A 138 -6.38 -5.42 5.20
N PRO A 139 -5.41 -5.21 6.11
CA PRO A 139 -3.97 -5.28 5.88
C PRO A 139 -3.50 -6.71 5.89
N TYR A 140 -2.42 -6.90 5.15
CA TYR A 140 -1.50 -7.99 5.34
C TYR A 140 -0.16 -7.43 5.81
N GLY A 141 0.75 -8.34 6.18
CA GLY A 141 2.04 -7.97 6.76
C GLY A 141 1.99 -7.87 8.28
N THR A 142 3.19 -7.87 8.86
CA THR A 142 3.37 -7.86 10.32
C THR A 142 4.21 -6.66 10.71
N TYR A 143 3.79 -6.02 11.79
CA TYR A 143 4.57 -4.94 12.40
C TYR A 143 5.74 -5.54 13.16
N GLN A 144 6.94 -5.04 12.87
CA GLN A 144 8.12 -5.34 13.68
C GLN A 144 8.30 -4.22 14.70
N ASN A 145 8.39 -4.60 15.98
CA ASN A 145 8.62 -3.63 17.04
C ASN A 145 10.09 -3.20 17.02
N LEU A 146 10.34 -1.95 16.61
CA LEU A 146 11.68 -1.38 16.56
C LEU A 146 12.02 -0.52 17.80
N ASN A 147 11.09 -0.39 18.75
CA ASN A 147 11.16 0.60 19.82
C ASN A 147 12.26 0.31 20.85
N GLU A 148 12.78 -0.92 20.90
CA GLU A 148 13.81 -1.37 21.84
C GLU A 148 15.24 -1.15 21.32
N TYR A 149 15.41 -0.86 20.04
CA TYR A 149 16.73 -0.70 19.41
C TYR A 149 17.21 0.75 19.52
N GLY A 150 18.45 0.95 19.94
CA GLY A 150 19.08 2.28 20.03
C GLY A 150 19.46 2.88 18.67
N THR A 151 19.85 2.03 17.71
CA THR A 151 20.23 2.43 16.35
C THR A 151 19.47 1.58 15.34
N ILE A 152 18.85 2.23 14.36
CA ILE A 152 18.11 1.56 13.28
C ILE A 152 18.71 1.98 11.94
N ILE A 153 19.10 0.99 11.14
CA ILE A 153 19.60 1.22 9.77
C ILE A 153 18.55 0.67 8.81
N MET A 154 18.00 1.54 7.97
CA MET A 154 17.01 1.22 6.96
C MET A 154 17.67 1.23 5.58
N LEU A 155 17.41 0.18 4.81
CA LEU A 155 17.91 0.04 3.44
C LEU A 155 16.73 0.06 2.47
N ALA A 156 16.85 0.87 1.43
CA ALA A 156 15.85 0.98 0.38
C ALA A 156 16.51 1.10 -1.00
N SER A 157 15.82 0.61 -2.03
CA SER A 157 16.20 0.82 -3.43
C SER A 157 14.98 1.18 -4.27
N GLY A 158 15.05 2.24 -5.06
CA GLY A 158 13.95 2.72 -5.89
C GLY A 158 12.64 2.83 -5.11
N ILE A 159 11.58 2.18 -5.59
CA ILE A 159 10.26 2.15 -4.94
C ILE A 159 10.26 1.45 -3.58
N GLY A 160 11.27 0.66 -3.24
CA GLY A 160 11.39 -0.06 -1.97
C GLY A 160 11.39 0.84 -0.74
N ILE A 161 11.59 2.16 -0.91
CA ILE A 161 11.40 3.16 0.15
C ILE A 161 9.98 3.11 0.74
N SER A 162 8.99 2.70 -0.05
CA SER A 162 7.60 2.58 0.38
C SER A 162 7.38 1.64 1.57
N ALA A 163 8.25 0.65 1.77
CA ALA A 163 8.19 -0.24 2.92
C ALA A 163 8.86 0.36 4.17
N GLN A 164 9.85 1.26 3.99
CA GLN A 164 10.62 1.85 5.11
C GLN A 164 9.95 3.09 5.67
N LEU A 165 9.35 3.93 4.81
CA LEU A 165 8.71 5.18 5.19
C LEU A 165 7.65 5.05 6.31
N PRO A 166 6.81 4.00 6.33
CA PRO A 166 5.90 3.70 7.45
C PRO A 166 6.60 3.56 8.80
N TYR A 167 7.79 2.92 8.82
CA TYR A 167 8.55 2.76 10.05
C TYR A 167 9.08 4.09 10.54
N ILE A 168 9.58 4.93 9.63
CA ILE A 168 10.00 6.30 9.95
C ILE A 168 8.84 7.08 10.58
N GLN A 169 7.68 7.08 9.92
CA GLN A 169 6.47 7.74 10.42
C GLN A 169 6.09 7.28 11.83
N GLN A 170 6.04 5.96 12.04
CA GLN A 170 5.63 5.39 13.31
C GLN A 170 6.66 5.64 14.41
N LEU A 171 7.96 5.53 14.11
CA LEU A 171 9.04 5.81 15.06
C LEU A 171 9.03 7.26 15.52
N VAL A 172 8.86 8.22 14.61
CA VAL A 172 8.75 9.65 14.96
C VAL A 172 7.52 9.90 15.84
N THR A 173 6.39 9.28 15.52
CA THR A 173 5.17 9.37 16.33
C THR A 173 5.36 8.75 17.72
N ASP A 174 5.92 7.55 17.81
CA ASP A 174 6.16 6.84 19.07
C ASP A 174 7.24 7.54 19.91
N HIS A 175 8.22 8.17 19.26
CA HIS A 175 9.25 8.98 19.91
C HIS A 175 8.64 10.23 20.58
N LYS A 176 7.75 10.95 19.89
CA LYS A 176 6.99 12.06 20.49
C LYS A 176 6.19 11.65 21.73
N LEU A 177 5.75 10.39 21.77
CA LEU A 177 5.02 9.81 22.89
C LEU A 177 5.94 9.21 23.97
N CYS A 178 7.26 9.39 23.86
CA CYS A 178 8.29 8.82 24.76
C CYS A 178 8.20 7.28 24.88
N LYS A 179 7.82 6.58 23.80
CA LYS A 179 7.65 5.12 23.78
C LYS A 179 8.83 4.35 23.19
N VAL A 180 9.78 5.03 22.56
CA VAL A 180 10.93 4.39 21.90
C VAL A 180 12.23 4.76 22.59
N LYS A 181 13.19 3.85 22.56
CA LYS A 181 14.57 4.06 23.04
C LYS A 181 15.53 4.41 21.90
N THR A 182 15.04 4.47 20.66
CA THR A 182 15.83 4.77 19.48
C THR A 182 16.43 6.17 19.56
N GLN A 183 17.74 6.26 19.39
CA GLN A 183 18.52 7.50 19.45
C GLN A 183 19.06 7.89 18.07
N LYS A 184 19.30 6.91 17.19
CA LYS A 184 19.84 7.13 15.85
C LYS A 184 19.07 6.34 14.80
N MET A 185 18.73 6.99 13.69
CA MET A 185 18.10 6.34 12.54
C MET A 185 18.80 6.75 11.25
N GLU A 186 19.31 5.75 10.53
CA GLU A 186 20.02 5.94 9.27
C GLU A 186 19.20 5.33 8.13
N LEU A 187 18.99 6.08 7.06
CA LEU A 187 18.33 5.60 5.85
C LEU A 187 19.32 5.66 4.68
N HIS A 188 19.67 4.49 4.15
CA HIS A 188 20.42 4.39 2.91
C HIS A 188 19.46 4.05 1.78
N TRP A 189 19.26 5.02 0.89
CA TRP A 189 18.34 4.90 -0.24
C TRP A 189 19.08 4.99 -1.56
N ILE A 190 19.08 3.88 -2.29
CA ILE A 190 19.65 3.78 -3.63
C ILE A 190 18.57 4.24 -4.63
N ILE A 191 18.88 5.26 -5.41
CA ILE A 191 17.98 5.84 -6.42
C ILE A 191 18.64 5.84 -7.79
N GLU A 192 17.85 5.61 -8.83
CA GLU A 192 18.36 5.63 -10.21
C GLU A 192 18.49 7.06 -10.73
N LYS A 193 17.62 7.96 -10.29
CA LYS A 193 17.55 9.34 -10.77
C LYS A 193 17.28 10.32 -9.64
N GLU A 194 17.83 11.52 -9.74
CA GLU A 194 17.71 12.54 -8.71
C GLU A 194 16.28 12.93 -8.37
N TYR A 195 15.41 13.02 -9.38
CA TYR A 195 14.00 13.38 -9.20
C TYR A 195 13.19 12.29 -8.47
N HIS A 196 13.74 11.09 -8.25
CA HIS A 196 13.10 10.07 -7.41
C HIS A 196 12.95 10.55 -5.97
N ARG A 197 13.81 11.47 -5.52
CA ARG A 197 13.68 12.13 -4.21
C ARG A 197 12.33 12.81 -4.03
N ASP A 198 11.77 13.37 -5.09
CA ASP A 198 10.49 14.08 -5.05
C ASP A 198 9.31 13.16 -4.68
N TRP A 199 9.42 11.84 -4.93
CA TRP A 199 8.36 10.87 -4.64
C TRP A 199 7.90 10.91 -3.18
N VAL A 200 8.85 11.04 -2.25
CA VAL A 200 8.63 11.02 -0.80
C VAL A 200 8.92 12.35 -0.12
N LYS A 201 9.41 13.35 -0.86
CA LYS A 201 9.82 14.66 -0.33
C LYS A 201 8.79 15.27 0.63
N LEU A 202 7.52 15.30 0.23
CA LEU A 202 6.44 15.82 1.07
C LEU A 202 6.37 15.16 2.47
N TRP A 203 6.54 13.84 2.53
CA TRP A 203 6.47 13.09 3.78
C TRP A 203 7.76 13.21 4.59
N MET A 204 8.92 13.25 3.92
CA MET A 204 10.19 13.47 4.58
C MET A 204 10.28 14.86 5.20
N ASP A 205 9.87 15.89 4.48
CA ASP A 205 9.82 17.27 4.99
C ASP A 205 8.89 17.35 6.21
N LYS A 206 7.75 16.66 6.18
CA LYS A 206 6.83 16.55 7.32
C LYS A 206 7.48 15.88 8.52
N VAL A 207 8.18 14.75 8.32
CA VAL A 207 8.89 14.05 9.41
C VAL A 207 9.98 14.93 10.02
N LEU A 208 10.74 15.65 9.19
CA LEU A 208 11.83 16.52 9.64
C LEU A 208 11.33 17.76 10.39
N ASP A 209 10.19 18.33 9.98
CA ASP A 209 9.52 19.41 10.73
C ASP A 209 8.99 18.90 12.08
N GLU A 210 8.47 17.67 12.07
CA GLU A 210 7.88 17.04 13.24
C GLU A 210 8.90 16.62 14.30
N ASP A 211 10.13 16.23 13.94
CA ASP A 211 11.20 15.89 14.88
C ASP A 211 12.23 17.01 15.01
N THR A 212 12.00 17.87 15.99
CA THR A 212 12.74 19.12 16.11
C THR A 212 14.04 19.04 16.91
N LYS A 213 14.54 17.87 17.39
CA LYS A 213 15.87 17.82 18.06
C LYS A 213 16.47 16.48 18.53
N TYR A 214 15.81 15.33 18.44
CA TYR A 214 16.20 14.19 19.32
C TYR A 214 16.70 12.93 18.63
N VAL A 215 16.30 12.66 17.38
CA VAL A 215 16.84 11.55 16.61
C VAL A 215 17.80 12.09 15.55
N ASP A 216 19.00 11.53 15.52
CA ASP A 216 19.97 11.83 14.46
C ASP A 216 19.56 11.10 13.18
N TYR A 217 19.24 11.86 12.14
CA TYR A 217 18.79 11.38 10.83
C TYR A 217 19.88 11.55 9.80
N GLU A 218 20.42 10.44 9.32
CA GLU A 218 21.34 10.44 8.19
C GLU A 218 20.64 9.80 6.98
N ILE A 219 20.40 10.59 5.94
CA ILE A 219 19.79 10.12 4.70
C ILE A 219 20.84 10.13 3.60
N TYR A 220 21.20 8.94 3.13
CA TYR A 220 22.17 8.75 2.06
C TYR A 220 21.45 8.44 0.75
N TYR A 221 21.63 9.31 -0.24
CA TYR A 221 21.17 9.07 -1.61
C TYR A 221 22.32 8.52 -2.44
N ILE A 222 22.20 7.28 -2.88
CA ILE A 222 23.20 6.65 -3.76
C ILE A 222 22.63 6.68 -5.17
N LEU A 223 23.19 7.54 -6.03
CA LEU A 223 22.83 7.62 -7.45
C LEU A 223 23.57 6.51 -8.20
N TYR A 224 22.81 5.67 -8.90
CA TYR A 224 23.39 4.63 -9.75
C TYR A 224 23.73 5.22 -11.12
N GLU A 225 25.00 5.52 -11.36
CA GLU A 225 25.49 5.97 -12.66
C GLU A 225 25.80 4.74 -13.55
N ASN A 226 24.99 4.53 -14.59
CA ASN A 226 25.22 3.45 -15.54
C ASN A 226 26.30 3.87 -16.55
N GLU A 227 27.58 3.71 -16.20
CA GLU A 227 28.72 4.05 -17.09
C GLU A 227 28.88 3.14 -18.32
N TRP A 228 28.00 2.16 -18.55
CA TRP A 228 28.18 1.10 -19.55
C TRP A 228 27.33 1.22 -20.83
N LEU A 229 26.62 2.34 -21.04
CA LEU A 229 25.82 2.59 -22.26
C LEU A 229 26.16 3.95 -22.89
N GLY A 230 27.45 4.19 -23.13
CA GLY A 230 27.98 5.25 -24.00
C GLY A 230 28.33 4.73 -25.39
#